data_AF-A0A7V2AIT1-F1
#
_entry.id   AF-A0A7V2AIT1-F1
#
_cell.length_a   1.000
_cell.length_b   1.000
_cell.length_c   1.000
_cell.angle_alpha   90.00
_cell.angle_beta   90.00
_cell.angle_gamma   90.00
#
_symmetry.space_group_name_H-M   'P 1'
#
loop_
_entity.id
_entity.type
_entity.pdbx_description
1 polymer ?
#
loop_
_entity_poly.entity_id
_entity_poly.type
_entity_poly.pdbx_seq_one_letter_code
_entity_poly.pdbx_strand_id
1 'polypeptide(L)'
;MTAKTKLDRLREDNCFLADIPDTIRIPALGQCQDEVSKPIETASIDDIAFAQLALQTRASALYGEIDALRRIYDMARKNGALGADNALDAVSDGKAGK
;
A
#
# COMPACT_ATOMS: atom_id res chain seq x y z
N MET A 1 20.14 30.02 -9.56
CA MET A 1 20.44 28.62 -9.94
C MET A 1 20.47 27.82 -8.64
N THR A 2 19.38 27.15 -8.29
CA THR A 2 19.34 26.28 -7.10
C THR A 2 20.26 25.10 -7.35
N ALA A 3 21.25 24.91 -6.48
CA ALA A 3 22.19 23.81 -6.60
C ALA A 3 21.41 22.48 -6.50
N LYS A 4 21.65 21.55 -7.44
CA LYS A 4 21.07 20.20 -7.39
C LYS A 4 21.39 19.55 -6.05
N THR A 5 20.36 19.11 -5.35
CA THR A 5 20.50 18.42 -4.07
C THR A 5 21.17 17.05 -4.29
N LYS A 6 21.66 16.43 -3.22
CA LYS A 6 22.22 15.07 -3.32
C LYS A 6 21.15 14.07 -3.78
N LEU A 7 19.90 14.31 -3.38
CA LEU A 7 18.75 13.50 -3.78
C LEU A 7 18.46 13.64 -5.28
N ASP A 8 18.48 14.86 -5.83
CA ASP A 8 18.23 15.09 -7.26
C ASP A 8 19.26 14.38 -8.13
N ARG A 9 20.55 14.43 -7.73
CA ARG A 9 21.59 13.69 -8.45
C ARG A 9 21.37 12.19 -8.39
N LEU A 10 20.98 11.66 -7.22
CA LEU A 10 20.72 10.23 -7.05
C LEU A 10 19.55 9.73 -7.93
N ARG A 11 18.50 10.54 -8.08
CA ARG A 11 17.36 10.25 -8.98
C ARG A 11 17.76 10.28 -10.45
N GLU A 12 18.62 11.21 -10.85
CA GLU A 12 19.11 11.33 -12.23
C GLU A 12 20.10 10.22 -12.61
N ASP A 13 21.00 9.87 -11.69
CA ASP A 13 22.06 8.88 -11.93
C ASP A 13 21.51 7.44 -11.95
N ASN A 14 20.34 7.19 -11.36
CA ASN A 14 19.76 5.86 -11.27
C ASN A 14 18.24 5.86 -11.47
N CYS A 15 17.79 5.33 -12.61
CA CYS A 15 16.37 5.28 -12.98
C CYS A 15 15.49 4.50 -11.99
N PHE A 16 16.05 3.51 -11.27
CA PHE A 16 15.32 2.77 -10.24
C PHE A 16 15.08 3.58 -8.95
N LEU A 17 15.74 4.72 -8.81
CA LEU A 17 15.63 5.61 -7.65
C LEU A 17 14.85 6.89 -7.96
N ALA A 18 14.31 7.03 -9.18
CA ALA A 18 13.51 8.19 -9.59
C ALA A 18 12.28 8.40 -8.70
N ASP A 19 11.67 7.31 -8.22
CA ASP A 19 10.47 7.34 -7.39
C ASP A 19 10.73 7.50 -5.89
N ILE A 20 11.99 7.67 -5.47
CA ILE A 20 12.29 7.97 -4.06
C ILE A 20 11.54 9.25 -3.66
N PRO A 21 10.78 9.28 -2.57
CA PRO A 21 10.09 10.48 -2.12
C PRO A 21 11.02 11.47 -1.44
N ASP A 22 10.69 12.76 -1.48
CA ASP A 22 11.44 13.80 -0.75
C ASP A 22 11.29 13.66 0.77
N THR A 23 10.17 13.07 1.21
CA THR A 23 9.79 12.93 2.62
C THR A 23 9.30 11.51 2.88
N ILE A 24 9.81 10.90 3.96
CA ILE A 24 9.39 9.58 4.42
C ILE A 24 8.50 9.71 5.65
N ARG A 25 7.56 8.77 5.81
CA ARG A 25 6.71 8.66 7.00
C ARG A 25 7.21 7.52 7.86
N ILE A 26 7.57 7.83 9.09
CA ILE A 26 8.09 6.89 10.07
C ILE A 26 6.93 6.58 11.02
N PRO A 27 6.52 5.30 11.15
CA PRO A 27 5.44 4.93 12.07
C PRO A 27 5.86 5.19 13.53
N ALA A 28 4.88 5.40 14.40
CA ALA A 28 5.10 5.37 15.84
C ALA A 28 5.66 3.98 16.24
N LEU A 29 6.91 3.93 16.69
CA LEU A 29 7.59 2.69 17.05
C LEU A 29 8.48 2.88 18.28
N GLY A 30 8.37 1.97 19.24
CA GLY A 30 9.17 1.98 20.46
C GLY A 30 8.96 3.25 21.30
N GLN A 31 10.01 4.07 21.44
CA GLN A 31 9.97 5.32 22.21
C GLN A 31 9.29 6.47 21.45
N CYS A 32 9.15 6.37 20.12
CA CYS A 32 8.49 7.37 19.31
C CYS A 32 6.99 7.07 19.30
N GLN A 33 6.22 7.87 20.04
CA GLN A 33 4.78 7.64 20.21
C GLN A 33 3.93 8.20 19.07
N ASP A 34 4.51 9.03 18.21
CA ASP A 34 3.81 9.71 17.12
C ASP A 34 4.35 9.29 15.75
N GLU A 35 3.48 9.28 14.73
CA GLU A 35 3.92 9.19 13.33
C GLU A 35 4.67 10.48 12.97
N VAL A 36 5.91 10.35 12.51
CA VAL A 36 6.75 11.49 12.14
C VAL A 36 7.01 11.49 10.64
N SER A 37 6.79 12.64 10.02
CA SER A 37 7.17 12.89 8.63
C SER A 37 8.52 13.60 8.60
N LYS A 38 9.52 13.02 7.93
CA LYS A 38 10.90 13.55 7.91
C LYS A 38 11.45 13.62 6.48
N PRO A 39 12.16 14.70 6.10
CA PRO A 39 12.81 14.77 4.80
C PRO A 39 13.93 13.72 4.71
N ILE A 40 14.00 13.03 3.58
CA ILE A 40 14.91 11.88 3.41
C ILE A 40 16.38 12.28 3.55
N GLU A 41 16.73 13.53 3.25
CA GLU A 41 18.07 14.08 3.42
C GLU A 41 18.57 14.09 4.87
N THR A 42 17.64 14.08 5.84
CA THR A 42 17.93 14.09 7.28
C THR A 42 17.52 12.78 7.96
N ALA A 43 16.97 11.83 7.21
CA ALA A 43 16.53 10.55 7.72
C ALA A 43 17.72 9.65 8.04
N SER A 44 17.65 8.93 9.15
CA SER A 44 18.60 7.86 9.46
C SER A 44 18.29 6.61 8.63
N ILE A 45 19.23 5.67 8.58
CA ILE A 45 18.99 4.36 7.94
C ILE A 45 17.85 3.60 8.65
N ASP A 46 17.77 3.71 9.98
CA ASP A 46 16.68 3.11 10.75
C ASP A 46 15.33 3.75 10.41
N ASP A 47 15.28 5.09 10.25
CA ASP A 47 14.07 5.80 9.82
C ASP A 47 13.56 5.28 8.46
N ILE A 48 14.47 5.05 7.51
CA ILE A 48 14.15 4.49 6.19
C ILE A 48 13.63 3.06 6.34
N ALA A 49 14.27 2.23 7.16
CA ALA A 49 13.84 0.85 7.41
C ALA A 49 12.43 0.80 8.03
N PHE A 50 12.13 1.67 8.98
CA PHE A 50 10.80 1.77 9.58
C PHE A 50 9.75 2.28 8.59
N ALA A 51 10.09 3.28 7.78
CA ALA A 51 9.20 3.77 6.73
C ALA A 51 8.90 2.67 5.69
N GLN A 52 9.91 1.89 5.29
CA GLN A 52 9.74 0.75 4.40
C GLN A 52 8.82 -0.31 5.02
N LEU A 53 9.03 -0.69 6.28
CA LEU A 53 8.19 -1.66 6.98
C LEU A 53 6.72 -1.21 7.01
N ALA A 54 6.47 0.07 7.34
CA ALA A 54 5.13 0.62 7.35
C ALA A 54 4.45 0.53 5.97
N LEU A 55 5.17 0.83 4.89
CA LEU A 55 4.66 0.70 3.52
C LEU A 55 4.35 -0.76 3.17
N GLN A 56 5.21 -1.71 3.57
CA GLN A 56 4.98 -3.13 3.36
C GLN A 56 3.72 -3.62 4.09
N THR A 57 3.49 -3.17 5.33
CA THR A 57 2.28 -3.51 6.08
C THR A 57 1.02 -2.98 5.37
N ARG A 58 1.05 -1.74 4.88
CA ARG A 58 -0.07 -1.17 4.11
C ARG A 58 -0.30 -1.92 2.80
N ALA A 59 0.76 -2.27 2.09
CA ALA A 59 0.67 -3.07 0.86
C ALA A 59 0.04 -4.44 1.15
N SER A 60 0.46 -5.11 2.23
CA SER A 60 -0.13 -6.39 2.63
C SER A 60 -1.62 -6.27 2.95
N ALA A 61 -2.04 -5.23 3.67
CA ALA A 61 -3.45 -4.96 3.94
C ALA A 61 -4.25 -4.72 2.64
N LEU A 62 -3.70 -3.92 1.73
CA LEU A 62 -4.30 -3.65 0.42
C LEU A 62 -4.44 -4.92 -0.43
N TYR A 63 -3.43 -5.79 -0.46
CA TYR A 63 -3.53 -7.08 -1.13
C TYR A 63 -4.60 -7.98 -0.50
N GLY A 64 -4.75 -7.95 0.83
CA GLY A 64 -5.81 -8.67 1.52
C GLY A 64 -7.21 -8.18 1.12
N GLU A 65 -7.39 -6.87 0.99
CA GLU A 65 -8.64 -6.28 0.51
C GLU A 65 -8.95 -6.66 -0.95
N ILE A 66 -7.94 -6.56 -1.83
CA ILE A 66 -8.05 -6.97 -3.24
C ILE A 66 -8.45 -8.46 -3.34
N ASP A 67 -7.81 -9.33 -2.56
CA ASP A 67 -8.12 -10.77 -2.57
C ASP A 67 -9.52 -11.04 -2.02
N ALA A 68 -9.96 -10.34 -0.98
CA ALA A 68 -11.32 -10.46 -0.45
C ALA A 68 -12.37 -10.07 -1.51
N LEU A 69 -12.17 -8.96 -2.22
CA LEU A 69 -13.05 -8.53 -3.31
C LEU A 69 -13.06 -9.55 -4.44
N ARG A 70 -11.90 -10.07 -4.82
CA ARG A 70 -11.79 -11.14 -5.84
C ARG A 70 -12.56 -12.38 -5.44
N ARG A 71 -12.47 -12.82 -4.17
CA ARG A 71 -13.19 -14.00 -3.68
C ARG A 71 -14.70 -13.81 -3.73
N ILE A 72 -15.21 -12.68 -3.28
CA ILE A 72 -16.65 -12.37 -3.33
C ILE A 72 -17.13 -12.37 -4.77
N TYR A 73 -16.37 -11.75 -5.68
CA TYR A 73 -16.65 -11.78 -7.11
C TYR A 73 -16.72 -13.21 -7.66
N ASP A 74 -15.71 -14.03 -7.40
CA ASP A 74 -15.64 -15.42 -7.88
C ASP A 74 -16.80 -16.26 -7.33
N MET A 75 -17.19 -16.05 -6.07
CA MET A 75 -18.34 -16.73 -5.46
C MET A 75 -19.66 -16.30 -6.10
N ALA A 76 -19.88 -15.01 -6.33
CA ALA A 76 -21.08 -14.50 -7.01
C ALA A 76 -21.20 -15.05 -8.44
N ARG A 77 -20.09 -15.07 -9.20
CA ARG A 77 -20.05 -15.65 -10.55
C ARG A 77 -20.37 -17.14 -10.57
N LYS A 78 -19.87 -17.91 -9.60
CA LYS A 78 -20.21 -19.34 -9.46
C LYS A 78 -21.70 -19.56 -9.22
N ASN A 79 -22.36 -18.61 -8.56
CA ASN A 79 -23.80 -18.64 -8.32
C ASN A 79 -24.62 -18.05 -9.49
N GLY A 80 -23.98 -17.74 -10.62
CA GLY A 80 -24.65 -17.26 -11.84
C GLY A 80 -24.83 -15.75 -11.93
N ALA A 81 -24.25 -14.97 -11.02
CA ALA A 81 -24.37 -13.52 -11.05
C ALA A 81 -23.80 -12.88 -12.32
N LEU A 82 -24.51 -11.89 -12.83
CA LEU A 82 -24.16 -11.04 -13.95
C LEU A 82 -23.54 -9.72 -13.48
N GLY A 83 -22.98 -8.94 -14.40
CA GLY A 83 -22.16 -7.77 -14.05
C GLY A 83 -22.89 -6.62 -13.34
N ALA A 84 -24.23 -6.58 -13.42
CA ALA A 84 -25.05 -5.58 -12.74
C ALA A 84 -25.63 -6.08 -11.40
N ASP A 85 -25.43 -7.36 -11.07
CA ASP A 85 -26.04 -7.98 -9.90
C ASP A 85 -25.26 -7.66 -8.62
N ASN A 86 -25.95 -7.65 -7.49
CA ASN A 86 -25.32 -7.51 -6.18
C ASN A 86 -24.60 -8.81 -5.80
N ALA A 87 -23.28 -8.72 -5.62
CA ALA A 87 -22.46 -9.89 -5.31
C ALA A 87 -22.78 -10.53 -3.95
N LEU A 88 -23.18 -9.75 -2.93
CA LEU A 88 -23.51 -10.27 -1.61
C LEU A 88 -24.84 -11.01 -1.62
N ASP A 89 -25.83 -10.48 -2.33
CA ASP A 89 -27.13 -11.13 -2.50
C ASP A 89 -26.96 -12.45 -3.26
N ALA A 90 -26.24 -12.44 -4.39
CA ALA A 90 -25.97 -13.66 -5.16
C ALA A 90 -25.20 -14.73 -4.37
N VAL A 91 -24.28 -14.34 -3.50
CA VAL A 91 -23.56 -15.27 -2.61
C VAL A 91 -24.48 -15.85 -1.54
N SER A 92 -25.42 -15.05 -1.03
CA SER A 92 -26.37 -15.46 0.01
C SER A 92 -27.45 -16.39 -0.54
N ASP A 93 -27.99 -16.08 -1.71
CA ASP A 93 -29.06 -16.85 -2.37
C ASP A 93 -28.58 -18.22 -2.85
N GLY A 94 -27.33 -18.33 -3.31
CA GLY A 94 -26.75 -19.63 -3.69
C GLY A 94 -26.61 -20.62 -2.52
N LYS A 95 -26.73 -20.17 -1.27
CA LYS A 95 -26.78 -21.07 -0.10
C LYS A 95 -28.18 -21.60 0.24
N ALA A 96 -29.25 -21.00 -0.30
CA ALA A 96 -30.62 -21.43 -0.05
C ALA A 96 -31.07 -22.60 -0.96
N GLY A 97 -30.28 -22.94 -1.98
CA GLY A 97 -30.57 -24.00 -2.95
C GLY A 97 -29.89 -25.35 -2.67
N LYS A 98 -29.82 -25.79 -1.40
CA LYS A 98 -29.35 -27.15 -1.06
C LYS A 98 -30.31 -27.85 -0.12
#